data_AF-A0A7Z2GIW9-F1
#
_entry.id   AF-A0A7Z2GIW9-F1
#
_cell.length_a   1.000
_cell.length_b   1.000
_cell.length_c   1.000
_cell.angle_alpha   90.00
_cell.angle_beta   90.00
_cell.angle_gamma   90.00
#
_symmetry.space_group_name_H-M   'P 1'
#
loop_
_entity.id
_entity.type
_entity.pdbx_description
1 polymer ?
#
loop_
_entity_poly.entity_id
_entity_poly.type
_entity_poly.pdbx_seq_one_letter_code
_entity_poly.pdbx_strand_id
1 'polypeptide(L)'
;MNRKSLFALSAVVVAAAAALVPVLWSGTGYLHTGAAVAATPADQADLIKKGEYLARAGDCIACHTVRGGKQFGGGLPMATPFGTLYTPNITPDDQYGIGKWSADDFYRAMHTGRSKDGSLLYPAFPFASYTKVSRADSDAIYAYLRSVPPSNVPSRPHELRFPFNNRNLLIGWRTLFFREGEYKPDPTKSVEWNRGAYLVEGLGHCGMCHTSINAVGGPVNSAAFAGGLIPLQNWYAPSLTGSEGGLGDWETKDIASLLKTGVSQRGAVFGPMADVIHNSLQYLSDDDIHSMATYLKTIPQKKEAPETMQMETSEAFGSALLQQGGKIYHDQCAKCHAENGLGMPPNFPPLANNQSIQMHSAVNPIRMVLNGGYPPSTGGNPRPYGMPPFAQALSNQEVAAVVTFIRMSWGNKGTPVSPQQVADLRSAPLD
;
A
#
# COMPACT_ATOMS: atom_id res chain seq x y z
N MET A 1 -50.40 39.14 -14.94
CA MET A 1 -49.93 38.61 -16.25
C MET A 1 -50.96 37.61 -16.76
N ASN A 2 -51.64 37.89 -17.87
CA ASN A 2 -52.73 37.03 -18.35
C ASN A 2 -52.21 35.67 -18.83
N ARG A 3 -52.98 34.60 -18.62
CA ARG A 3 -52.64 33.21 -19.01
C ARG A 3 -52.15 33.09 -20.46
N LYS A 4 -52.69 33.91 -21.38
CA LYS A 4 -52.26 33.96 -22.78
C LYS A 4 -50.82 34.47 -22.97
N SER A 5 -50.35 35.36 -22.11
CA SER A 5 -48.98 35.90 -22.11
C SER A 5 -47.96 34.90 -21.56
N LEU A 6 -48.37 34.01 -20.63
CA LEU A 6 -47.52 32.92 -20.14
C LEU A 6 -47.33 31.83 -21.20
N PHE A 7 -48.37 31.43 -21.92
CA PHE A 7 -48.23 30.46 -23.02
C PHE A 7 -47.39 30.99 -24.19
N ALA A 8 -47.48 32.29 -24.49
CA ALA A 8 -46.65 32.92 -25.52
C ALA A 8 -45.16 32.97 -25.11
N LEU A 9 -44.85 33.27 -23.84
CA LEU A 9 -43.47 33.22 -23.35
C LEU A 9 -42.92 31.79 -23.33
N SER A 10 -43.72 30.79 -22.91
CA SER A 10 -43.28 29.39 -22.89
C SER A 10 -43.03 28.84 -24.30
N ALA A 11 -43.85 29.22 -25.29
CA ALA A 11 -43.65 28.82 -26.69
C ALA A 11 -42.38 29.43 -27.30
N VAL A 12 -42.05 30.69 -26.97
CA VAL A 12 -40.83 31.35 -27.43
C VAL A 12 -39.58 30.75 -26.79
N VAL A 13 -39.63 30.38 -25.50
CA VAL A 13 -38.50 29.71 -24.82
C VAL A 13 -38.26 28.30 -25.35
N VAL A 14 -39.32 27.54 -25.65
CA VAL A 14 -39.20 26.19 -26.24
C VAL A 14 -38.70 26.25 -27.68
N ALA A 15 -39.13 27.23 -28.48
CA ALA A 15 -38.62 27.44 -29.84
C ALA A 15 -37.15 27.90 -29.86
N ALA A 16 -36.75 28.77 -28.93
CA ALA A 16 -35.35 29.18 -28.76
C ALA A 16 -34.45 28.03 -28.28
N ALA A 17 -34.96 27.16 -27.39
CA ALA A 17 -34.25 25.96 -26.96
C ALA A 17 -34.12 24.93 -28.10
N ALA A 18 -35.15 24.74 -28.93
CA ALA A 18 -35.10 23.81 -30.06
C ALA A 18 -34.17 24.30 -31.20
N ALA A 19 -34.00 25.61 -31.37
CA ALA A 19 -33.08 26.19 -32.37
C ALA A 19 -31.60 26.16 -31.94
N LEU A 20 -31.30 25.99 -30.64
CA LEU A 20 -29.93 25.90 -30.10
C LEU A 20 -29.39 24.46 -30.06
N VAL A 21 -30.24 23.45 -30.15
CA VAL A 21 -29.86 22.02 -30.13
C VAL A 21 -29.01 21.60 -31.34
N PRO A 22 -29.24 22.06 -32.59
CA PRO A 22 -28.38 21.70 -33.72
C PRO A 22 -27.00 22.40 -33.67
N VAL A 23 -26.92 23.59 -33.06
CA VAL A 23 -25.68 24.40 -32.96
C VAL A 23 -24.76 23.87 -31.85
N LEU A 24 -25.33 23.27 -30.80
CA LEU A 24 -24.56 22.61 -29.74
C LEU A 24 -24.16 21.15 -30.09
N TRP A 25 -24.74 20.56 -31.13
CA TRP A 25 -24.38 19.20 -31.61
C TRP A 25 -23.42 19.21 -32.83
N SER A 26 -23.27 20.34 -33.54
CA SER A 26 -22.40 20.46 -34.73
C SER A 26 -21.04 21.12 -34.45
N GLY A 27 -20.66 21.26 -33.18
CA GLY A 27 -19.37 21.81 -32.74
C GLY A 27 -18.18 20.84 -32.83
N THR A 28 -18.16 19.90 -33.78
CA THR A 28 -17.00 19.03 -34.04
C THR A 28 -16.63 19.08 -35.52
N GLY A 29 -15.84 20.09 -35.88
CA GLY A 29 -15.46 20.29 -37.28
C GLY A 29 -14.28 21.21 -37.52
N TYR A 30 -13.52 21.62 -36.49
CA TYR A 30 -12.14 22.01 -36.72
C TYR A 30 -11.27 20.78 -36.45
N LEU A 31 -11.25 19.93 -37.47
CA LEU A 31 -10.19 18.95 -37.64
C LEU A 31 -8.87 19.69 -37.45
N HIS A 32 -8.20 19.43 -36.33
CA HIS A 32 -6.76 19.44 -36.32
C HIS A 32 -6.32 18.41 -37.36
N THR A 33 -6.20 18.83 -38.61
CA THR A 33 -5.34 18.19 -39.59
C THR A 33 -3.89 18.52 -39.24
N GLY A 34 -3.49 18.25 -38.00
CA GLY A 34 -2.12 17.88 -37.73
C GLY A 34 -2.05 16.43 -38.16
N ALA A 35 -1.23 16.13 -39.17
CA ALA A 35 -0.86 14.75 -39.43
C ALA A 35 -0.45 14.13 -38.09
N ALA A 36 -1.16 13.09 -37.64
CA ALA A 36 -0.73 12.31 -36.50
C ALA A 36 0.66 11.79 -36.87
N VAL A 37 1.69 12.42 -36.31
CA VAL A 37 3.07 11.98 -36.50
C VAL A 37 3.09 10.58 -35.92
N ALA A 38 3.25 9.58 -36.78
CA ALA A 38 3.36 8.21 -36.34
C ALA A 38 4.51 8.14 -35.32
N ALA A 39 4.22 7.62 -34.13
CA ALA A 39 5.22 7.47 -33.08
C ALA A 39 6.43 6.72 -33.65
N THR A 40 7.63 7.27 -33.45
CA THR A 40 8.84 6.61 -33.91
C THR A 40 9.08 5.35 -33.07
N PRO A 41 9.87 4.36 -33.55
CA PRO A 41 10.27 3.23 -32.74
C PRO A 41 10.97 3.63 -31.43
N ALA A 42 11.69 4.77 -31.44
CA ALA A 42 12.31 5.34 -30.24
C ALA A 42 11.26 5.84 -29.23
N ASP A 43 10.23 6.56 -29.70
CA ASP A 43 9.13 7.02 -28.83
C ASP A 43 8.39 5.84 -28.19
N GLN A 44 8.22 4.73 -28.91
CA GLN A 44 7.60 3.51 -28.39
C GLN A 44 8.48 2.83 -27.34
N ALA A 45 9.79 2.75 -27.57
CA ALA A 45 10.74 2.18 -26.61
C ALA A 45 10.79 3.00 -25.32
N ASP A 46 10.79 4.33 -25.41
CA ASP A 46 10.78 5.23 -24.25
C ASP A 46 9.45 5.14 -23.48
N LEU A 47 8.32 5.00 -24.18
CA LEU A 47 7.02 4.76 -23.56
C LEU A 47 7.00 3.43 -22.77
N ILE A 48 7.52 2.36 -23.35
CA ILE A 48 7.63 1.04 -22.69
C ILE A 48 8.54 1.13 -21.47
N LYS A 49 9.69 1.79 -21.59
CA LYS A 49 10.64 1.98 -20.46
C LYS A 49 10.01 2.77 -19.32
N LYS A 50 9.26 3.85 -19.65
CA LYS A 50 8.48 4.60 -18.66
C LYS A 50 7.39 3.72 -18.04
N GLY A 51 6.73 2.90 -18.84
CA GLY A 51 5.73 1.93 -18.38
C GLY A 51 6.28 0.90 -17.41
N GLU A 52 7.47 0.36 -17.68
CA GLU A 52 8.17 -0.56 -16.78
C GLU A 52 8.44 0.11 -15.44
N TYR A 53 9.00 1.32 -15.46
CA TYR A 53 9.27 2.12 -14.27
C TYR A 53 8.01 2.33 -13.42
N LEU A 54 6.90 2.70 -14.06
CA LEU A 54 5.63 2.94 -13.37
C LEU A 54 4.96 1.65 -12.91
N ALA A 55 5.09 0.54 -13.65
CA ALA A 55 4.61 -0.77 -13.23
C ALA A 55 5.38 -1.29 -12.00
N ARG A 56 6.67 -0.97 -11.89
CA ARG A 56 7.45 -1.16 -10.66
C ARG A 56 6.90 -0.28 -9.55
N ALA A 57 6.77 1.02 -9.76
CA ALA A 57 6.23 1.94 -8.74
C ALA A 57 4.82 1.57 -8.26
N GLY A 58 3.99 1.00 -9.15
CA GLY A 58 2.65 0.48 -8.85
C GLY A 58 2.62 -0.89 -8.19
N ASP A 59 3.78 -1.48 -7.91
CA ASP A 59 3.97 -2.81 -7.33
C ASP A 59 3.22 -3.93 -8.07
N CYS A 60 3.07 -3.79 -9.39
CA CYS A 60 2.27 -4.72 -10.20
C CYS A 60 2.83 -6.15 -10.16
N ILE A 61 4.15 -6.29 -10.05
CA ILE A 61 4.83 -7.60 -10.04
C ILE A 61 4.50 -8.37 -8.77
N ALA A 62 4.52 -7.71 -7.60
CA ALA A 62 4.29 -8.37 -6.31
C ALA A 62 2.91 -9.03 -6.25
N CYS A 63 1.90 -8.38 -6.82
CA CYS A 63 0.55 -8.93 -6.87
C CYS A 63 0.36 -9.95 -8.01
N HIS A 64 0.84 -9.65 -9.21
CA HIS A 64 0.53 -10.42 -10.41
C HIS A 64 1.56 -11.50 -10.76
N THR A 65 2.50 -11.83 -9.86
CA THR A 65 3.49 -12.89 -10.08
C THR A 65 3.60 -13.77 -8.86
N VAL A 66 3.34 -15.07 -9.02
CA VAL A 66 3.61 -16.07 -7.97
C VAL A 66 5.06 -16.52 -8.00
N ARG A 67 5.60 -16.95 -6.86
CA ARG A 67 6.96 -17.51 -6.77
C ARG A 67 7.13 -18.69 -7.74
N GLY A 68 8.13 -18.60 -8.61
CA GLY A 68 8.41 -19.59 -9.65
C GLY A 68 7.44 -19.56 -10.85
N GLY A 69 6.47 -18.64 -10.86
CA GLY A 69 5.54 -18.44 -11.96
C GLY A 69 6.08 -17.53 -13.06
N LYS A 70 5.32 -17.40 -14.15
CA LYS A 70 5.59 -16.42 -15.20
C LYS A 70 5.29 -15.01 -14.68
N GLN A 71 6.17 -14.05 -14.98
CA GLN A 71 5.96 -12.64 -14.65
C GLN A 71 4.58 -12.17 -15.13
N PHE A 72 3.83 -11.51 -14.26
CA PHE A 72 2.47 -11.02 -14.52
C PHE A 72 1.40 -12.09 -14.82
N GLY A 73 1.73 -13.38 -14.66
CA GLY A 73 0.84 -14.50 -14.93
C GLY A 73 -0.31 -14.68 -13.93
N GLY A 74 -0.36 -13.88 -12.86
CA GLY A 74 -1.38 -13.94 -11.81
C GLY A 74 -1.28 -15.17 -10.92
N GLY A 75 -2.36 -15.43 -10.18
CA GLY A 75 -2.55 -16.62 -9.36
C GLY A 75 -2.20 -16.47 -7.88
N LEU A 76 -1.77 -15.29 -7.43
CA LEU A 76 -1.41 -15.06 -6.03
C LEU A 76 -2.67 -15.11 -5.15
N PRO A 77 -2.74 -16.00 -4.14
CA PRO A 77 -3.81 -15.99 -3.15
C PRO A 77 -3.61 -14.82 -2.18
N MET A 78 -4.63 -13.99 -2.04
CA MET A 78 -4.69 -12.94 -1.03
C MET A 78 -5.81 -13.25 -0.05
N ALA A 79 -5.43 -13.77 1.11
CA ALA A 79 -6.38 -14.06 2.18
C ALA A 79 -6.91 -12.74 2.76
N THR A 80 -8.24 -12.61 2.84
CA THR A 80 -8.92 -11.49 3.50
C THR A 80 -9.94 -12.01 4.50
N PRO A 81 -10.41 -11.18 5.46
CA PRO A 81 -11.52 -11.55 6.35
C PRO A 81 -12.80 -12.00 5.60
N PHE A 82 -12.93 -11.63 4.33
CA PHE A 82 -14.07 -11.91 3.47
C PHE A 82 -13.92 -13.18 2.61
N GLY A 83 -12.77 -13.84 2.69
CA GLY A 83 -12.37 -14.97 1.85
C GLY A 83 -11.10 -14.69 1.05
N THR A 84 -10.77 -15.57 0.11
CA THR A 84 -9.52 -15.48 -0.65
C THR A 84 -9.75 -14.86 -2.02
N LEU A 85 -9.05 -13.77 -2.30
CA LEU A 85 -8.94 -13.19 -3.64
C LEU A 85 -7.75 -13.83 -4.37
N TYR A 86 -7.82 -13.86 -5.70
CA TYR A 86 -6.74 -14.38 -6.54
C TYR A 86 -6.41 -13.33 -7.59
N THR A 87 -5.13 -12.98 -7.74
CA THR A 87 -4.74 -11.97 -8.72
C THR A 87 -4.88 -12.51 -10.15
N PRO A 88 -5.43 -11.74 -11.09
CA PRO A 88 -5.59 -12.19 -12.47
C PRO A 88 -4.27 -12.16 -13.22
N ASN A 89 -4.20 -12.89 -14.33
CA ASN A 89 -3.14 -12.76 -15.31
C ASN A 89 -3.30 -11.42 -16.08
N ILE A 90 -2.24 -10.61 -16.14
CA ILE A 90 -2.24 -9.31 -16.84
C ILE A 90 -1.21 -9.24 -17.97
N THR A 91 -0.74 -10.39 -18.45
CA THR A 91 0.10 -10.50 -19.66
C THR A 91 -0.72 -10.23 -20.93
N PRO A 92 -0.11 -10.04 -22.11
CA PRO A 92 -0.86 -9.77 -23.34
C PRO A 92 -1.49 -11.03 -23.96
N ASP A 93 -1.66 -12.11 -23.19
CA ASP A 93 -2.38 -13.30 -23.63
C ASP A 93 -3.86 -12.97 -23.92
N ASP A 94 -4.35 -13.41 -25.08
CA ASP A 94 -5.69 -13.10 -25.60
C ASP A 94 -6.83 -13.86 -24.93
N GLN A 95 -6.51 -14.98 -24.27
CA GLN A 95 -7.51 -15.85 -23.66
C GLN A 95 -7.59 -15.64 -22.15
N TYR A 96 -6.45 -15.54 -21.49
CA TYR A 96 -6.33 -15.52 -20.03
C TYR A 96 -5.81 -14.20 -19.46
N GLY A 97 -5.14 -13.39 -20.29
CA GLY A 97 -4.58 -12.10 -19.93
C GLY A 97 -5.41 -10.91 -20.41
N ILE A 98 -4.73 -9.78 -20.60
CA ILE A 98 -5.31 -8.52 -21.10
C ILE A 98 -5.10 -8.32 -22.60
N GLY A 99 -4.75 -9.37 -23.37
CA GLY A 99 -4.45 -9.29 -24.81
C GLY A 99 -5.56 -8.68 -25.68
N LYS A 100 -6.82 -8.85 -25.26
CA LYS A 100 -7.98 -8.26 -25.93
C LYS A 100 -8.42 -6.91 -25.38
N TRP A 101 -7.78 -6.37 -24.35
CA TRP A 101 -8.15 -5.07 -23.77
C TRP A 101 -7.68 -3.95 -24.70
N SER A 102 -8.37 -2.82 -24.69
CA SER A 102 -7.84 -1.57 -25.24
C SER A 102 -7.12 -0.77 -24.15
N ALA A 103 -6.37 0.27 -24.54
CA ALA A 103 -5.81 1.22 -23.58
C ALA A 103 -6.91 1.91 -22.75
N ASP A 104 -8.08 2.19 -23.35
CA ASP A 104 -9.23 2.76 -22.65
C ASP A 104 -9.85 1.78 -21.64
N ASP A 105 -9.87 0.48 -21.94
CA ASP A 105 -10.31 -0.55 -20.99
C ASP A 105 -9.37 -0.63 -19.79
N PHE A 106 -8.06 -0.60 -20.04
CA PHE A 106 -7.04 -0.61 -18.99
C PHE A 106 -7.12 0.65 -18.12
N TYR A 107 -7.19 1.82 -18.74
CA TYR A 107 -7.37 3.09 -18.04
C TYR A 107 -8.65 3.06 -17.19
N ARG A 108 -9.79 2.64 -17.77
CA ARG A 108 -11.05 2.53 -17.05
C ARG A 108 -10.96 1.58 -15.85
N ALA A 109 -10.24 0.47 -15.96
CA ALA A 109 -10.00 -0.42 -14.83
C ALA A 109 -9.21 0.29 -13.74
N MET A 110 -8.05 0.86 -14.04
CA MET A 110 -7.24 1.59 -13.05
C MET A 110 -8.00 2.75 -12.41
N HIS A 111 -8.70 3.54 -13.22
CA HIS A 111 -9.30 4.79 -12.79
C HIS A 111 -10.63 4.61 -12.07
N THR A 112 -11.42 3.64 -12.52
CA THR A 112 -12.80 3.48 -12.04
C THR A 112 -13.03 2.12 -11.41
N GLY A 113 -12.07 1.20 -11.38
CA GLY A 113 -12.28 -0.16 -10.88
C GLY A 113 -13.36 -0.90 -11.65
N ARG A 114 -13.39 -0.77 -12.98
CA ARG A 114 -14.32 -1.49 -13.86
C ARG A 114 -13.54 -2.30 -14.89
N SER A 115 -13.81 -3.59 -14.96
CA SER A 115 -13.21 -4.50 -15.93
C SER A 115 -13.64 -4.17 -17.36
N LYS A 116 -13.02 -4.83 -18.35
CA LYS A 116 -13.37 -4.73 -19.77
C LYS A 116 -14.87 -4.98 -20.01
N ASP A 117 -15.46 -5.98 -19.36
CA ASP A 117 -16.88 -6.34 -19.47
C ASP A 117 -17.84 -5.42 -18.68
N GLY A 118 -17.30 -4.40 -17.99
CA GLY A 118 -18.07 -3.46 -17.17
C GLY A 118 -18.32 -3.93 -15.73
N SER A 119 -17.93 -5.16 -15.38
CA SER A 119 -18.02 -5.65 -14.00
C SER A 119 -17.15 -4.81 -13.05
N LEU A 120 -17.64 -4.57 -11.83
CA LEU A 120 -16.90 -3.82 -10.81
C LEU A 120 -15.72 -4.66 -10.32
N LEU A 121 -14.55 -4.08 -10.05
CA LEU A 121 -13.39 -4.75 -9.46
C LEU A 121 -13.45 -4.71 -7.93
N TYR A 122 -12.99 -5.78 -7.26
CA TYR A 122 -12.87 -5.76 -5.80
C TYR A 122 -11.79 -4.75 -5.38
N PRO A 123 -11.97 -4.02 -4.26
CA PRO A 123 -11.04 -2.96 -3.82
C PRO A 123 -9.60 -3.40 -3.51
N ALA A 124 -9.34 -4.71 -3.43
CA ALA A 124 -7.97 -5.23 -3.38
C ALA A 124 -7.17 -4.89 -4.64
N PHE A 125 -7.85 -4.69 -5.78
CA PHE A 125 -7.27 -3.93 -6.88
C PHE A 125 -7.39 -2.44 -6.51
N PRO A 126 -6.28 -1.71 -6.29
CA PRO A 126 -6.28 -0.44 -5.57
C PRO A 126 -6.72 0.74 -6.45
N PHE A 127 -7.85 0.59 -7.14
CA PHE A 127 -8.43 1.62 -8.02
C PHE A 127 -8.75 2.93 -7.28
N ALA A 128 -8.98 2.88 -5.96
CA ALA A 128 -9.17 4.08 -5.13
C ALA A 128 -7.90 4.95 -5.01
N SER A 129 -6.72 4.35 -5.22
CA SER A 129 -5.44 5.06 -5.32
C SER A 129 -5.06 5.28 -6.78
N TYR A 130 -5.17 4.24 -7.63
CA TYR A 130 -4.83 4.34 -9.05
C TYR A 130 -5.67 5.34 -9.85
N THR A 131 -6.84 5.75 -9.35
CA THR A 131 -7.56 6.90 -9.90
C THR A 131 -6.76 8.19 -9.91
N LYS A 132 -5.67 8.30 -9.13
CA LYS A 132 -4.78 9.46 -9.16
C LYS A 132 -3.84 9.47 -10.36
N VAL A 133 -3.61 8.32 -11.00
CA VAL A 133 -2.63 8.13 -12.07
C VAL A 133 -3.11 8.80 -13.36
N SER A 134 -2.25 9.60 -13.98
CA SER A 134 -2.60 10.29 -15.22
C SER A 134 -2.88 9.32 -16.37
N ARG A 135 -3.71 9.72 -17.33
CA ARG A 135 -3.93 8.94 -18.56
C ARG A 135 -2.62 8.52 -19.25
N ALA A 136 -1.68 9.46 -19.41
CA ALA A 136 -0.41 9.18 -20.08
C ALA A 136 0.44 8.13 -19.35
N ASP A 137 0.42 8.14 -18.02
CA ASP A 137 1.13 7.15 -17.21
C ASP A 137 0.44 5.77 -17.25
N SER A 138 -0.89 5.74 -17.28
CA SER A 138 -1.66 4.50 -17.47
C SER A 138 -1.40 3.88 -18.85
N ASP A 139 -1.37 4.69 -19.91
CA ASP A 139 -1.04 4.22 -21.26
C ASP A 139 0.40 3.69 -21.35
N ALA A 140 1.35 4.31 -20.64
CA ALA A 140 2.72 3.81 -20.55
C ALA A 140 2.78 2.43 -19.88
N ILE A 141 2.13 2.26 -18.72
CA ILE A 141 2.04 0.97 -18.03
C ILE A 141 1.41 -0.08 -18.95
N TYR A 142 0.32 0.28 -19.64
CA TYR A 142 -0.34 -0.60 -20.59
C TYR A 142 0.61 -1.02 -21.72
N ALA A 143 1.33 -0.07 -22.33
CA ALA A 143 2.31 -0.36 -23.38
C ALA A 143 3.40 -1.34 -22.89
N TYR A 144 3.89 -1.18 -21.66
CA TYR A 144 4.82 -2.13 -21.06
C TYR A 144 4.21 -3.51 -20.89
N LEU A 145 3.01 -3.63 -20.30
CA LEU A 145 2.31 -4.90 -20.16
C LEU A 145 1.99 -5.56 -21.52
N ARG A 146 1.86 -4.78 -22.60
CA ARG A 146 1.72 -5.33 -23.96
C ARG A 146 3.02 -5.87 -24.55
N SER A 147 4.17 -5.48 -23.99
CA SER A 147 5.50 -5.89 -24.46
C SER A 147 6.05 -7.14 -23.76
N VAL A 148 5.50 -7.53 -22.61
CA VAL A 148 5.99 -8.70 -21.87
C VAL A 148 5.59 -10.03 -22.53
N PRO A 149 6.34 -11.12 -22.29
CA PRO A 149 5.96 -12.44 -22.80
C PRO A 149 4.56 -12.87 -22.32
N PRO A 150 3.70 -13.41 -23.21
CA PRO A 150 2.38 -13.89 -22.82
C PRO A 150 2.47 -15.11 -21.90
N SER A 151 1.57 -15.15 -20.91
CA SER A 151 1.35 -16.29 -20.04
C SER A 151 -0.02 -16.89 -20.35
N ASN A 152 -0.03 -18.17 -20.68
CA ASN A 152 -1.26 -18.95 -20.90
C ASN A 152 -1.84 -19.54 -19.60
N VAL A 153 -1.54 -18.92 -18.46
CA VAL A 153 -2.04 -19.35 -17.14
C VAL A 153 -3.45 -18.78 -16.92
N PRO A 154 -4.47 -19.62 -16.69
CA PRO A 154 -5.82 -19.14 -16.42
C PRO A 154 -5.91 -18.43 -15.07
N SER A 155 -6.66 -17.33 -15.03
CA SER A 155 -7.03 -16.68 -13.77
C SER A 155 -7.96 -17.58 -12.96
N ARG A 156 -7.74 -17.66 -11.63
CA ARG A 156 -8.59 -18.44 -10.72
C ARG A 156 -9.77 -17.59 -10.23
N PRO A 157 -10.99 -18.14 -10.11
CA PRO A 157 -12.10 -17.43 -9.48
C PRO A 157 -11.83 -17.16 -8.00
N HIS A 158 -12.36 -16.06 -7.47
CA HIS A 158 -12.25 -15.74 -6.05
C HIS A 158 -13.08 -16.69 -5.18
N GLU A 159 -12.58 -16.98 -3.98
CA GLU A 159 -13.20 -17.82 -2.97
C GLU A 159 -13.70 -16.94 -1.82
N LEU A 160 -14.68 -16.09 -2.15
CA LEU A 160 -15.30 -15.18 -1.19
C LEU A 160 -16.50 -15.83 -0.52
N ARG A 161 -16.67 -15.54 0.76
CA ARG A 161 -17.80 -16.02 1.56
C ARG A 161 -19.03 -15.16 1.27
N PHE A 162 -20.22 -15.76 1.31
CA PHE A 162 -21.46 -14.99 1.28
C PHE A 162 -21.51 -14.04 2.50
N PRO A 163 -21.93 -12.77 2.33
CA PRO A 163 -22.48 -12.17 1.10
C PRO A 163 -21.44 -11.48 0.20
N PHE A 164 -20.15 -11.49 0.53
CA PHE A 164 -19.08 -10.77 -0.16
C PHE A 164 -18.77 -11.28 -1.58
N ASN A 165 -19.19 -12.50 -1.92
CA ASN A 165 -19.17 -13.02 -3.29
C ASN A 165 -20.19 -12.33 -4.22
N ASN A 166 -21.15 -11.57 -3.70
CA ASN A 166 -22.10 -10.80 -4.50
C ASN A 166 -21.50 -9.46 -4.95
N ARG A 167 -21.19 -9.34 -6.24
CA ARG A 167 -20.55 -8.16 -6.84
C ARG A 167 -21.38 -6.88 -6.71
N ASN A 168 -22.70 -6.97 -6.56
CA ASN A 168 -23.57 -5.79 -6.44
C ASN A 168 -23.33 -5.02 -5.13
N LEU A 169 -22.81 -5.66 -4.09
CA LEU A 169 -22.44 -4.98 -2.84
C LEU A 169 -21.35 -3.92 -3.05
N LEU A 170 -20.55 -4.07 -4.11
CA LEU A 170 -19.53 -3.08 -4.46
C LEU A 170 -20.12 -1.74 -4.88
N ILE A 171 -21.38 -1.69 -5.34
CA ILE A 171 -22.05 -0.41 -5.64
C ILE A 171 -22.14 0.44 -4.37
N GLY A 172 -22.64 -0.15 -3.27
CA GLY A 172 -22.73 0.53 -1.99
C GLY A 172 -21.36 0.89 -1.41
N TRP A 173 -20.41 -0.05 -1.44
CA TRP A 173 -19.05 0.19 -0.96
C TRP A 173 -18.38 1.38 -1.68
N ARG A 174 -18.49 1.43 -3.01
CA ARG A 174 -17.88 2.49 -3.82
C ARG A 174 -18.52 3.84 -3.55
N THR A 175 -19.83 3.92 -3.39
CA THR A 175 -20.52 5.17 -3.02
C THR A 175 -19.95 5.77 -1.73
N LEU A 176 -19.64 4.91 -0.75
CA LEU A 176 -19.11 5.34 0.54
C LEU A 176 -17.62 5.70 0.48
N PHE A 177 -16.80 4.88 -0.18
CA PHE A 177 -15.33 4.91 0.00
C PHE A 177 -14.53 5.31 -1.23
N PHE A 178 -15.13 5.40 -2.42
CA PHE A 178 -14.41 5.74 -3.65
C PHE A 178 -14.72 7.17 -4.11
N ARG A 179 -13.67 7.90 -4.49
CA ARG A 179 -13.74 9.22 -5.12
C ARG A 179 -12.83 9.21 -6.33
N GLU A 180 -13.43 9.29 -7.51
CA GLU A 180 -12.71 9.32 -8.78
C GLU A 180 -12.01 10.66 -8.98
N GLY A 181 -10.81 10.62 -9.55
CA GLY A 181 -10.14 11.77 -10.11
C GLY A 181 -8.61 11.69 -10.03
N GLU A 182 -7.98 12.02 -11.16
CA GLU A 182 -6.53 12.22 -11.29
C GLU A 182 -5.99 13.15 -10.21
N TYR A 183 -4.72 12.94 -9.85
CA TYR A 183 -4.02 13.86 -8.98
C TYR A 183 -3.97 15.26 -9.60
N LYS A 184 -4.25 16.27 -8.80
CA LYS A 184 -4.13 17.67 -9.18
C LYS A 184 -3.06 18.31 -8.29
N PRO A 185 -1.94 18.81 -8.87
CA PRO A 185 -0.91 19.46 -8.10
C PRO A 185 -1.46 20.63 -7.28
N ASP A 186 -1.06 20.71 -6.02
CA ASP A 186 -1.30 21.85 -5.16
C ASP A 186 -0.33 22.98 -5.55
N PRO A 187 -0.84 24.13 -6.04
CA PRO A 187 0.01 25.25 -6.48
C PRO A 187 0.77 25.93 -5.34
N THR A 188 0.40 25.66 -4.08
CA THR A 188 1.10 26.17 -2.89
C THR A 188 2.27 25.30 -2.45
N LYS A 189 2.47 24.15 -3.10
CA LYS A 189 3.51 23.18 -2.77
C LYS A 189 4.58 23.11 -3.87
N SER A 190 5.77 22.66 -3.49
CA SER A 190 6.87 22.47 -4.45
C SER A 190 6.55 21.37 -5.47
N VAL A 191 7.25 21.39 -6.60
CA VAL A 191 7.16 20.32 -7.62
C VAL A 191 7.52 18.96 -7.00
N GLU A 192 8.58 18.93 -6.20
CA GLU A 192 9.03 17.74 -5.46
C GLU A 192 7.93 17.19 -4.54
N TRP A 193 7.29 18.05 -3.75
CA TRP A 193 6.22 17.63 -2.85
C TRP A 193 5.03 17.04 -3.61
N ASN A 194 4.61 17.69 -4.70
CA ASN A 194 3.53 17.22 -5.56
C ASN A 194 3.88 15.88 -6.23
N ARG A 195 5.14 15.68 -6.61
CA ARG A 195 5.64 14.41 -7.14
C ARG A 195 5.56 13.29 -6.10
N GLY A 196 5.97 13.58 -4.86
CA GLY A 196 5.86 12.65 -3.74
C GLY A 196 4.42 12.25 -3.45
N ALA A 197 3.53 13.23 -3.37
CA ALA A 197 2.10 13.00 -3.17
C ALA A 197 1.49 12.13 -4.28
N TYR A 198 1.80 12.43 -5.55
CA TYR A 198 1.35 11.64 -6.69
C TYR A 198 1.76 10.16 -6.59
N LEU A 199 3.00 9.89 -6.20
CA LEU A 199 3.52 8.53 -6.07
C LEU A 199 2.95 7.82 -4.85
N VAL A 200 2.90 8.47 -3.69
CA VAL A 200 2.43 7.87 -2.42
C VAL A 200 0.92 7.62 -2.43
N GLU A 201 0.13 8.57 -2.93
CA GLU A 201 -1.34 8.44 -2.98
C GLU A 201 -1.83 7.65 -4.20
N GLY A 202 -1.05 7.66 -5.28
CA GLY A 202 -1.35 6.99 -6.55
C GLY A 202 -0.79 5.58 -6.63
N LEU A 203 0.27 5.40 -7.44
CA LEU A 203 0.82 4.07 -7.75
C LEU A 203 1.35 3.34 -6.51
N GLY A 204 2.01 4.02 -5.58
CA GLY A 204 2.52 3.42 -4.35
C GLY A 204 1.42 3.04 -3.34
N HIS A 205 0.18 3.55 -3.52
CA HIS A 205 -1.02 3.23 -2.74
C HIS A 205 -0.77 3.03 -1.24
N CYS A 206 0.10 3.85 -0.63
CA CYS A 206 0.64 3.57 0.70
C CYS A 206 -0.46 3.57 1.77
N GLY A 207 -1.50 4.37 1.53
CA GLY A 207 -2.69 4.43 2.37
C GLY A 207 -3.46 3.11 2.47
N MET A 208 -3.30 2.16 1.54
CA MET A 208 -4.01 0.87 1.57
C MET A 208 -3.58 0.00 2.76
N CYS A 209 -2.31 0.07 3.17
CA CYS A 209 -1.81 -0.63 4.35
C CYS A 209 -1.70 0.30 5.56
N HIS A 210 -1.27 1.54 5.34
CA HIS A 210 -1.01 2.50 6.42
C HIS A 210 -2.25 3.29 6.87
N THR A 211 -3.44 2.94 6.41
CA THR A 211 -4.71 3.45 6.94
C THR A 211 -5.53 2.28 7.46
N SER A 212 -5.95 2.36 8.72
CA SER A 212 -6.88 1.37 9.29
C SER A 212 -8.13 1.18 8.42
N ILE A 213 -8.57 -0.07 8.31
CA ILE A 213 -9.80 -0.42 7.60
C ILE A 213 -10.91 -0.76 8.60
N ASN A 214 -12.16 -0.46 8.24
CA ASN A 214 -13.33 -0.79 9.03
C ASN A 214 -13.82 -2.24 8.75
N ALA A 215 -14.87 -2.66 9.48
CA ALA A 215 -15.43 -4.01 9.38
C ALA A 215 -15.97 -4.39 7.98
N VAL A 216 -16.25 -3.42 7.10
CA VAL A 216 -16.68 -3.65 5.72
C VAL A 216 -15.55 -3.49 4.70
N GLY A 217 -14.30 -3.42 5.17
CA GLY A 217 -13.09 -3.33 4.34
C GLY A 217 -12.87 -1.97 3.68
N GLY A 218 -13.54 -0.92 4.15
CA GLY A 218 -13.32 0.46 3.70
C GLY A 218 -12.28 1.20 4.56
N PRO A 219 -11.52 2.15 4.01
CA PRO A 219 -10.55 2.94 4.78
C PRO A 219 -11.25 3.86 5.79
N VAL A 220 -10.65 4.00 6.98
CA VAL A 220 -11.06 4.97 8.01
C VAL A 220 -10.38 6.31 7.72
N ASN A 221 -10.96 7.10 6.81
CA ASN A 221 -10.37 8.35 6.31
C ASN A 221 -10.03 9.40 7.40
N SER A 222 -10.70 9.36 8.56
CA SER A 222 -10.37 10.23 9.70
C SER A 222 -9.02 9.90 10.34
N ALA A 223 -8.51 8.68 10.11
CA ALA A 223 -7.22 8.17 10.57
C ALA A 223 -6.33 7.78 9.37
N ALA A 224 -6.48 8.49 8.24
CA ALA A 224 -5.65 8.27 7.05
C ALA A 224 -4.16 8.35 7.41
N PHE A 225 -3.39 7.36 6.96
CA PHE A 225 -1.96 7.21 7.23
C PHE A 225 -1.55 7.03 8.70
N ALA A 226 -2.50 6.91 9.63
CA ALA A 226 -2.22 6.73 11.06
C ALA A 226 -1.75 5.30 11.44
N GLY A 227 -1.58 4.43 10.45
CA GLY A 227 -1.25 3.02 10.63
C GLY A 227 -2.48 2.14 10.80
N GLY A 228 -2.25 0.84 10.86
CA GLY A 228 -3.30 -0.15 11.05
C GLY A 228 -2.78 -1.58 10.98
N LEU A 229 -3.57 -2.50 11.55
CA LEU A 229 -3.32 -3.93 11.38
C LEU A 229 -3.70 -4.34 9.96
N ILE A 230 -2.80 -5.05 9.28
CA ILE A 230 -3.04 -5.70 7.99
C ILE A 230 -3.77 -7.02 8.27
N PRO A 231 -5.07 -7.14 7.95
CA PRO A 231 -5.85 -8.31 8.34
C PRO A 231 -5.30 -9.59 7.73
N LEU A 232 -5.34 -10.68 8.50
CA LEU A 232 -4.88 -12.03 8.17
C LEU A 232 -3.38 -12.20 7.87
N GLN A 233 -2.66 -11.15 7.46
CA GLN A 233 -1.19 -11.17 7.39
C GLN A 233 -0.56 -11.02 8.78
N ASN A 234 -1.34 -10.55 9.77
CA ASN A 234 -0.90 -10.35 11.15
C ASN A 234 0.35 -9.46 11.23
N TRP A 235 0.46 -8.46 10.37
CA TRP A 235 1.47 -7.42 10.45
C TRP A 235 0.78 -6.10 10.74
N TYR A 236 1.44 -5.22 11.48
CA TYR A 236 0.97 -3.86 11.67
C TYR A 236 1.75 -2.90 10.79
N ALA A 237 1.06 -2.16 9.94
CA ALA A 237 1.62 -1.05 9.17
C ALA A 237 1.74 0.18 10.09
N PRO A 238 2.95 0.66 10.42
CA PRO A 238 3.13 1.79 11.33
C PRO A 238 2.53 3.09 10.78
N SER A 239 2.37 4.11 11.62
CA SER A 239 1.92 5.42 11.14
C SER A 239 2.94 6.04 10.18
N LEU A 240 2.46 6.64 9.09
CA LEU A 240 3.26 7.45 8.15
C LEU A 240 3.09 8.96 8.41
N THR A 241 2.33 9.37 9.42
CA THR A 241 2.11 10.78 9.76
C THR A 241 3.37 11.41 10.37
N GLY A 242 3.57 12.72 10.21
CA GLY A 242 4.67 13.48 10.80
C GLY A 242 4.55 13.74 12.31
N SER A 243 3.95 12.83 13.08
CA SER A 243 3.73 12.92 14.53
C SER A 243 4.76 12.12 15.34
N GLU A 244 4.75 12.27 16.67
CA GLU A 244 5.68 11.59 17.60
C GLU A 244 5.64 10.05 17.48
N GLY A 245 4.49 9.47 17.11
CA GLY A 245 4.31 8.03 16.87
C GLY A 245 4.43 7.59 15.40
N GLY A 246 4.83 8.50 14.50
CA GLY A 246 5.03 8.25 13.07
C GLY A 246 6.43 8.67 12.60
N LEU A 247 6.50 9.41 11.50
CA LEU A 247 7.73 9.88 10.85
C LEU A 247 8.18 11.27 11.32
N GLY A 248 7.59 11.83 12.38
CA GLY A 248 7.82 13.21 12.80
C GLY A 248 9.28 13.51 13.18
N ASP A 249 9.93 12.58 13.90
CA ASP A 249 11.33 12.71 14.33
C ASP A 249 12.33 12.09 13.34
N TRP A 250 11.86 11.58 12.20
CA TRP A 250 12.72 11.01 11.16
C TRP A 250 13.25 12.11 10.24
N GLU A 251 14.53 12.01 9.89
CA GLU A 251 15.08 12.82 8.80
C GLU A 251 14.61 12.29 7.44
N THR A 252 14.46 13.18 6.46
CA THR A 252 14.05 12.80 5.09
C THR A 252 14.99 11.74 4.50
N LYS A 253 16.29 11.83 4.81
CA LYS A 253 17.30 10.85 4.38
C LYS A 253 17.07 9.45 4.95
N ASP A 254 16.55 9.34 6.17
CA ASP A 254 16.32 8.04 6.81
C ASP A 254 15.09 7.36 6.21
N ILE A 255 14.05 8.15 5.91
CA ILE A 255 12.87 7.69 5.18
C ILE A 255 13.28 7.24 3.77
N ALA A 256 14.02 8.07 3.03
CA ALA A 256 14.48 7.75 1.69
C ALA A 256 15.35 6.47 1.68
N SER A 257 16.28 6.33 2.63
CA SER A 257 17.12 5.12 2.76
C SER A 257 16.27 3.87 3.01
N LEU A 258 15.29 3.97 3.91
CA LEU A 258 14.38 2.87 4.22
C LEU A 258 13.58 2.44 2.97
N LEU A 259 12.98 3.40 2.26
CA LEU A 259 12.17 3.13 1.06
C LEU A 259 13.01 2.57 -0.10
N LYS A 260 14.28 2.99 -0.22
CA LYS A 260 15.16 2.54 -1.31
C LYS A 260 15.81 1.18 -1.04
N THR A 261 16.17 0.90 0.21
CA THR A 261 17.06 -0.23 0.54
C THR A 261 16.45 -1.25 1.49
N GLY A 262 15.38 -0.90 2.20
CA GLY A 262 14.79 -1.70 3.27
C GLY A 262 15.40 -1.47 4.64
N VAL A 263 16.45 -0.67 4.75
CA VAL A 263 17.13 -0.36 6.02
C VAL A 263 17.48 1.12 6.12
N SER A 264 17.57 1.62 7.35
CA SER A 264 18.03 2.98 7.65
C SER A 264 18.71 3.03 9.01
N GLN A 265 19.20 4.20 9.41
CA GLN A 265 19.73 4.43 10.76
C GLN A 265 18.63 4.31 11.85
N ARG A 266 17.36 4.32 11.45
CA ARG A 266 16.20 4.33 12.34
C ARG A 266 15.53 2.96 12.46
N GLY A 267 15.72 2.08 11.48
CA GLY A 267 15.08 0.76 11.49
C GLY A 267 15.27 -0.02 10.19
N ALA A 268 14.59 -1.17 10.13
CA ALA A 268 14.55 -2.04 8.96
C ALA A 268 13.11 -2.51 8.72
N VAL A 269 12.78 -2.76 7.46
CA VAL A 269 11.46 -3.31 7.08
C VAL A 269 11.50 -4.83 7.08
N PHE A 270 10.35 -5.43 7.39
CA PHE A 270 10.13 -6.87 7.35
C PHE A 270 8.70 -7.15 6.86
N GLY A 271 8.41 -8.42 6.57
CA GLY A 271 7.08 -8.85 6.13
C GLY A 271 6.64 -8.15 4.83
N PRO A 272 5.36 -7.76 4.71
CA PRO A 272 4.80 -7.21 3.47
C PRO A 272 5.54 -5.97 2.95
N MET A 273 6.08 -5.13 3.84
CA MET A 273 6.83 -3.94 3.42
C MET A 273 8.19 -4.31 2.82
N ALA A 274 8.79 -5.43 3.22
CA ALA A 274 10.00 -5.95 2.58
C ALA A 274 9.71 -6.39 1.13
N ASP A 275 8.55 -7.00 0.88
CA ASP A 275 8.13 -7.39 -0.47
C ASP A 275 7.91 -6.17 -1.37
N VAL A 276 7.26 -5.12 -0.85
CA VAL A 276 7.08 -3.84 -1.56
C VAL A 276 8.42 -3.26 -1.96
N ILE A 277 9.41 -3.25 -1.06
CA ILE A 277 10.74 -2.71 -1.38
C ILE A 277 11.49 -3.62 -2.35
N HIS A 278 11.40 -4.93 -2.18
CA HIS A 278 12.06 -5.89 -3.05
C HIS A 278 11.51 -5.86 -4.49
N ASN A 279 10.20 -5.71 -4.67
CA ASN A 279 9.57 -5.79 -5.99
C ASN A 279 9.37 -4.42 -6.66
N SER A 280 9.25 -3.34 -5.88
CA SER A 280 8.88 -1.99 -6.33
C SER A 280 9.91 -0.91 -5.97
N LEU A 281 9.93 -0.44 -4.73
CA LEU A 281 10.52 0.87 -4.41
C LEU A 281 12.02 0.97 -4.67
N GLN A 282 12.76 -0.13 -4.57
CA GLN A 282 14.20 -0.12 -4.85
C GLN A 282 14.55 0.30 -6.29
N TYR A 283 13.62 0.17 -7.23
CA TYR A 283 13.83 0.48 -8.65
C TYR A 283 13.51 1.93 -9.03
N LEU A 284 12.91 2.71 -8.10
CA LEU A 284 12.58 4.11 -8.36
C LEU A 284 13.84 4.98 -8.39
N SER A 285 13.81 6.12 -9.07
CA SER A 285 14.92 7.07 -9.01
C SER A 285 15.09 7.63 -7.60
N ASP A 286 16.30 8.07 -7.27
CA ASP A 286 16.57 8.68 -5.97
C ASP A 286 15.76 9.97 -5.78
N ASP A 287 15.51 10.73 -6.85
CA ASP A 287 14.65 11.92 -6.85
C ASP A 287 13.19 11.60 -6.48
N ASP A 288 12.64 10.51 -7.02
CA ASP A 288 11.27 10.08 -6.71
C ASP A 288 11.17 9.56 -5.27
N ILE A 289 12.16 8.78 -4.81
CA ILE A 289 12.22 8.33 -3.42
C ILE A 289 12.36 9.52 -2.45
N HIS A 290 13.17 10.51 -2.79
CA HIS A 290 13.30 11.74 -2.00
C HIS A 290 11.98 12.52 -1.98
N SER A 291 11.32 12.66 -3.14
CA SER A 291 10.02 13.30 -3.26
C SER A 291 8.97 12.62 -2.38
N MET A 292 8.91 11.29 -2.39
CA MET A 292 8.03 10.51 -1.52
C MET A 292 8.33 10.79 -0.04
N ALA A 293 9.60 10.77 0.36
CA ALA A 293 10.01 11.08 1.74
C ALA A 293 9.62 12.51 2.15
N THR A 294 9.82 13.49 1.28
CA THR A 294 9.42 14.90 1.48
C THR A 294 7.91 15.03 1.67
N TYR A 295 7.09 14.34 0.87
CA TYR A 295 5.64 14.34 1.06
C TYR A 295 5.23 13.68 2.39
N LEU A 296 5.75 12.47 2.68
CA LEU A 296 5.39 11.69 3.87
C LEU A 296 5.63 12.47 5.17
N LYS A 297 6.74 13.22 5.28
CA LYS A 297 7.02 14.06 6.46
C LYS A 297 5.96 15.12 6.74
N THR A 298 5.19 15.52 5.73
CA THR A 298 4.20 16.59 5.87
C THR A 298 2.80 16.09 6.20
N ILE A 299 2.56 14.78 6.19
CA ILE A 299 1.23 14.21 6.43
C ILE A 299 0.85 14.48 7.90
N PRO A 300 -0.18 15.29 8.20
CA PRO A 300 -0.56 15.56 9.57
C PRO A 300 -1.27 14.36 10.18
N GLN A 301 -1.06 14.10 11.47
CA GLN A 301 -1.92 13.19 12.22
C GLN A 301 -3.25 13.89 12.53
N LYS A 302 -4.34 13.40 11.94
CA LYS A 302 -5.69 13.94 12.19
C LYS A 302 -6.33 13.34 13.44
N LYS A 303 -6.28 12.01 13.56
CA LYS A 303 -6.70 11.20 14.72
C LYS A 303 -5.84 9.95 14.76
N GLU A 304 -5.73 9.34 15.94
CA GLU A 304 -5.11 8.03 16.11
C GLU A 304 -5.93 6.95 15.37
N ALA A 305 -5.25 5.88 14.96
CA ALA A 305 -5.93 4.70 14.46
C ALA A 305 -6.82 4.11 15.57
N PRO A 306 -8.03 3.60 15.25
CA PRO A 306 -8.87 2.93 16.24
C PRO A 306 -8.08 1.84 16.96
N GLU A 307 -8.18 1.83 18.30
CA GLU A 307 -7.50 0.82 19.10
C GLU A 307 -7.99 -0.57 18.72
N THR A 308 -7.08 -1.44 18.31
CA THR A 308 -7.34 -2.87 18.24
C THR A 308 -7.31 -3.44 19.66
N MET A 309 -8.36 -4.17 20.04
CA MET A 309 -8.59 -4.72 21.39
C MET A 309 -7.31 -5.16 22.08
N GLN A 310 -6.90 -4.44 23.13
CA GLN A 310 -5.93 -4.95 24.10
C GLN A 310 -6.69 -5.55 25.28
N MET A 311 -6.21 -6.70 25.75
CA MET A 311 -6.57 -7.19 27.08
C MET A 311 -5.73 -6.42 28.10
N GLU A 312 -6.34 -6.00 29.19
CA GLU A 312 -5.65 -5.30 30.27
C GLU A 312 -4.51 -6.15 30.84
N THR A 313 -3.33 -5.57 30.97
CA THR A 313 -2.21 -6.15 31.70
C THR A 313 -2.13 -5.49 33.09
N SER A 314 -2.24 -6.27 34.17
CA SER A 314 -2.13 -5.73 35.54
C SER A 314 -0.70 -5.31 35.88
N GLU A 315 -0.52 -4.20 36.59
CA GLU A 315 0.79 -3.66 37.00
C GLU A 315 1.65 -4.67 37.82
N ALA A 316 1.01 -5.55 38.59
CA ALA A 316 1.69 -6.56 39.41
C ALA A 316 2.43 -7.64 38.59
N PHE A 317 2.05 -7.84 37.32
CA PHE A 317 2.73 -8.77 36.41
C PHE A 317 4.00 -8.16 35.79
N GLY A 318 4.22 -6.85 35.89
CA GLY A 318 5.28 -6.14 35.17
C GLY A 318 6.70 -6.42 35.68
N SER A 319 6.95 -6.42 36.99
CA SER A 319 8.32 -6.43 37.53
C SER A 319 9.06 -7.76 37.34
N ALA A 320 8.41 -8.89 37.65
CA ALA A 320 8.98 -10.22 37.44
C ALA A 320 9.19 -10.52 35.94
N LEU A 321 8.25 -10.08 35.10
CA LEU A 321 8.31 -10.24 33.65
C LEU A 321 9.43 -9.40 33.04
N LEU A 322 9.64 -8.17 33.51
CA LEU A 322 10.76 -7.32 33.12
C LEU A 322 12.12 -7.91 33.52
N GLN A 323 12.24 -8.48 34.73
CA GLN A 323 13.48 -9.11 35.17
C GLN A 323 13.81 -10.36 34.34
N GLN A 324 12.82 -11.23 34.11
CA GLN A 324 12.97 -12.40 33.25
C GLN A 324 13.32 -11.99 31.81
N GLY A 325 12.60 -11.01 31.26
CA GLY A 325 12.83 -10.48 29.93
C GLY A 325 14.21 -9.87 29.76
N GLY A 326 14.70 -9.13 30.75
CA GLY A 326 16.04 -8.56 30.75
C GLY A 326 17.14 -9.61 30.74
N LYS A 327 16.97 -10.71 31.48
CA LYS A 327 17.91 -11.84 31.44
C LYS A 327 17.95 -12.49 30.05
N ILE A 328 16.78 -12.79 29.48
CA ILE A 328 16.68 -13.36 28.12
C ILE A 328 17.32 -12.41 27.11
N TYR A 329 17.06 -11.11 27.22
CA TYR A 329 17.63 -10.10 26.33
C TYR A 329 19.16 -10.09 26.37
N HIS A 330 19.74 -10.07 27.58
CA HIS A 330 21.19 -10.11 27.76
C HIS A 330 21.80 -11.36 27.13
N ASP A 331 21.21 -12.53 27.41
CA ASP A 331 21.74 -13.82 26.98
C ASP A 331 21.61 -14.05 25.45
N GLN A 332 20.53 -13.56 24.83
CA GLN A 332 20.15 -13.95 23.47
C GLN A 332 20.08 -12.81 22.44
N CYS A 333 19.90 -11.56 22.88
CA CYS A 333 19.58 -10.44 21.99
C CYS A 333 20.68 -9.37 21.96
N ALA A 334 21.31 -9.09 23.11
CA ALA A 334 22.26 -7.98 23.29
C ALA A 334 23.51 -8.09 22.41
N LYS A 335 23.89 -9.30 21.98
CA LYS A 335 25.02 -9.50 21.06
C LYS A 335 24.86 -8.73 19.73
N CYS A 336 23.63 -8.57 19.26
CA CYS A 336 23.32 -7.84 18.02
C CYS A 336 22.70 -6.46 18.32
N HIS A 337 21.82 -6.37 19.32
CA HIS A 337 21.09 -5.14 19.62
C HIS A 337 21.75 -4.25 20.69
N ALA A 338 22.92 -4.65 21.20
CA ALA A 338 23.66 -4.02 22.30
C ALA A 338 22.88 -3.99 23.63
N GLU A 339 23.60 -3.91 24.76
CA GLU A 339 22.97 -3.84 26.10
C GLU A 339 22.04 -2.64 26.28
N ASN A 340 22.34 -1.55 25.58
CA ASN A 340 21.56 -0.31 25.61
C ASN A 340 20.48 -0.26 24.52
N GLY A 341 20.25 -1.34 23.76
CA GLY A 341 19.23 -1.42 22.73
C GLY A 341 19.50 -0.53 21.51
N LEU A 342 20.67 0.10 21.37
CA LEU A 342 20.97 0.98 20.23
C LEU A 342 21.32 0.21 18.94
N GLY A 343 21.63 -1.09 19.06
CA GLY A 343 22.05 -1.92 17.94
C GLY A 343 23.34 -1.41 17.26
N MET A 344 23.50 -1.79 15.99
CA MET A 344 24.57 -1.32 15.11
C MET A 344 23.95 -1.00 13.74
N PRO A 345 23.28 0.15 13.60
CA PRO A 345 22.57 0.50 12.38
C PRO A 345 23.54 0.65 11.18
N PRO A 346 23.09 0.35 9.95
CA PRO A 346 21.75 -0.12 9.60
C PRO A 346 21.55 -1.64 9.76
N ASN A 347 22.61 -2.39 10.09
CA ASN A 347 22.60 -3.86 10.07
C ASN A 347 21.80 -4.48 11.22
N PHE A 348 21.94 -3.92 12.42
CA PHE A 348 21.14 -4.29 13.59
C PHE A 348 20.36 -3.05 14.03
N PRO A 349 19.05 -2.98 13.77
CA PRO A 349 18.28 -1.78 14.01
C PRO A 349 18.22 -1.46 15.52
N PRO A 350 18.08 -0.16 15.87
CA PRO A 350 17.89 0.22 17.25
C PRO A 350 16.54 -0.31 17.74
N LEU A 351 16.51 -0.85 18.95
CA LEU A 351 15.29 -1.19 19.69
C LEU A 351 14.91 -0.06 20.66
N ALA A 352 15.90 0.65 21.19
CA ALA A 352 15.71 1.86 21.97
C ALA A 352 15.19 2.99 21.08
N ASN A 353 14.18 3.72 21.57
CA ASN A 353 13.51 4.81 20.88
C ASN A 353 12.97 4.44 19.48
N ASN A 354 12.66 3.16 19.25
CA ASN A 354 12.11 2.70 17.97
C ASN A 354 10.58 2.72 18.01
N GLN A 355 9.97 3.50 17.10
CA GLN A 355 8.52 3.67 17.05
C GLN A 355 7.76 2.37 16.77
N SER A 356 8.33 1.46 15.97
CA SER A 356 7.72 0.15 15.69
C SER A 356 7.71 -0.81 16.89
N ILE A 357 8.50 -0.50 17.93
CA ILE A 357 8.52 -1.23 19.20
C ILE A 357 7.54 -0.60 20.20
N GLN A 358 7.47 0.74 20.21
CA GLN A 358 6.70 1.52 21.18
C GLN A 358 5.22 1.70 20.81
N MET A 359 4.87 1.50 19.53
CA MET A 359 3.50 1.53 19.05
C MET A 359 2.55 0.68 19.90
N HIS A 360 1.27 1.05 19.99
CA HIS A 360 0.29 0.36 20.83
C HIS A 360 0.23 -1.16 20.54
N SER A 361 0.14 -1.56 19.26
CA SER A 361 0.12 -2.98 18.90
C SER A 361 1.49 -3.64 19.05
N ALA A 362 1.53 -4.77 19.76
CA ALA A 362 2.73 -5.58 19.96
C ALA A 362 3.02 -6.57 18.83
N VAL A 363 2.18 -6.58 17.77
CA VAL A 363 2.18 -7.64 16.76
C VAL A 363 3.54 -7.78 16.07
N ASN A 364 4.13 -6.66 15.64
CA ASN A 364 5.42 -6.66 14.95
C ASN A 364 6.56 -7.17 15.84
N PRO A 365 6.81 -6.62 17.05
CA PRO A 365 7.90 -7.11 17.89
C PRO A 365 7.71 -8.57 18.32
N ILE A 366 6.48 -9.03 18.58
CA ILE A 366 6.22 -10.45 18.87
C ILE A 366 6.59 -11.33 17.66
N ARG A 367 6.11 -10.99 16.47
CA ARG A 367 6.44 -11.75 15.24
C ARG A 367 7.92 -11.75 14.96
N MET A 368 8.60 -10.63 15.18
CA MET A 368 10.03 -10.53 14.93
C MET A 368 10.84 -11.45 15.87
N VAL A 369 10.47 -11.54 17.16
CA VAL A 369 11.10 -12.50 18.09
C VAL A 369 10.76 -13.94 17.71
N LEU A 370 9.49 -14.24 17.39
CA LEU A 370 9.08 -15.61 17.05
C LEU A 370 9.77 -16.11 15.76
N ASN A 371 9.71 -15.30 14.71
CA ASN A 371 9.97 -15.75 13.34
C ASN A 371 11.32 -15.27 12.79
N GLY A 372 11.92 -14.26 13.42
CA GLY A 372 13.11 -13.61 12.89
C GLY A 372 12.90 -13.14 11.45
N GLY A 373 13.96 -13.22 10.65
CA GLY A 373 13.91 -12.98 9.21
C GLY A 373 14.99 -12.03 8.73
N TYR A 374 14.87 -11.60 7.48
CA TYR A 374 15.82 -10.72 6.81
C TYR A 374 15.10 -9.49 6.27
N PRO A 375 15.70 -8.30 6.37
CA PRO A 375 15.35 -7.18 5.50
C PRO A 375 15.47 -7.59 4.01
N PRO A 376 14.81 -6.88 3.09
CA PRO A 376 14.83 -7.25 1.68
C PRO A 376 16.25 -7.13 1.10
N SER A 377 16.62 -8.10 0.27
CA SER A 377 17.83 -7.96 -0.55
C SER A 377 17.55 -6.95 -1.66
N THR A 378 18.36 -5.90 -1.70
CA THR A 378 18.24 -4.81 -2.68
C THR A 378 19.61 -4.43 -3.24
N GLY A 379 19.63 -3.59 -4.28
CA GLY A 379 20.90 -3.01 -4.77
C GLY A 379 21.70 -2.29 -3.69
N GLY A 380 21.02 -1.60 -2.76
CA GLY A 380 21.65 -0.90 -1.63
C GLY A 380 21.85 -1.74 -0.37
N ASN A 381 21.30 -2.96 -0.33
CA ASN A 381 21.43 -3.92 0.77
C ASN A 381 21.50 -5.36 0.23
N PRO A 382 22.57 -5.73 -0.51
CA PRO A 382 22.61 -7.00 -1.25
C PRO A 382 22.77 -8.22 -0.33
N ARG A 383 23.30 -8.03 0.88
CA ARG A 383 23.57 -9.08 1.89
C ARG A 383 22.99 -8.66 3.24
N PRO A 384 21.65 -8.71 3.41
CA PRO A 384 21.01 -8.27 4.65
C PRO A 384 21.43 -9.13 5.84
N TYR A 385 21.63 -8.50 6.99
CA TYR A 385 21.81 -9.19 8.26
C TYR A 385 20.44 -9.68 8.77
N GLY A 386 20.37 -10.95 9.16
CA GLY A 386 19.14 -11.57 9.62
C GLY A 386 19.01 -11.57 11.14
N MET A 387 17.77 -11.56 11.61
CA MET A 387 17.42 -11.85 13.00
C MET A 387 17.07 -13.34 13.14
N PRO A 388 17.65 -14.07 14.11
CA PRO A 388 17.32 -15.48 14.31
C PRO A 388 15.88 -15.66 14.86
N PRO A 389 15.19 -16.75 14.47
CA PRO A 389 13.87 -17.08 15.02
C PRO A 389 13.98 -17.70 16.42
N PHE A 390 13.13 -17.28 17.36
CA PHE A 390 13.07 -17.84 18.71
C PHE A 390 11.81 -18.66 18.99
N ALA A 391 10.93 -18.88 18.01
CA ALA A 391 9.72 -19.66 18.22
C ALA A 391 10.02 -21.04 18.84
N GLN A 392 11.01 -21.78 18.38
CA GLN A 392 11.27 -23.11 18.96
C GLN A 392 12.10 -23.06 20.26
N ALA A 393 12.76 -21.94 20.55
CA ALA A 393 13.70 -21.82 21.67
C ALA A 393 13.05 -21.21 22.93
N LEU A 394 12.03 -20.37 22.77
CA LEU A 394 11.38 -19.64 23.86
C LEU A 394 9.88 -20.00 23.93
N SER A 395 9.40 -20.24 25.15
CA SER A 395 7.99 -20.40 25.46
C SER A 395 7.19 -19.11 25.24
N ASN A 396 5.86 -19.19 25.24
CA ASN A 396 4.99 -18.01 25.13
C ASN A 396 5.25 -17.00 26.25
N GLN A 397 5.54 -17.47 27.46
CA GLN A 397 5.85 -16.62 28.60
C GLN A 397 7.20 -15.93 28.45
N GLU A 398 8.22 -16.62 27.96
CA GLU A 398 9.55 -16.05 27.75
C GLU A 398 9.58 -15.03 26.62
N VAL A 399 8.85 -15.29 25.51
CA VAL A 399 8.68 -14.31 24.44
C VAL A 399 7.92 -13.08 24.94
N ALA A 400 6.83 -13.28 25.69
CA ALA A 400 6.10 -12.18 26.31
C ALA A 400 7.02 -11.37 27.24
N ALA A 401 7.91 -12.04 27.98
CA ALA A 401 8.88 -11.40 28.87
C ALA A 401 9.88 -10.53 28.13
N VAL A 402 10.60 -11.10 27.15
CA VAL A 402 11.64 -10.37 26.42
C VAL A 402 11.05 -9.23 25.58
N VAL A 403 9.88 -9.43 24.97
CA VAL A 403 9.20 -8.36 24.22
C VAL A 403 8.75 -7.25 25.16
N THR A 404 8.19 -7.58 26.33
CA THR A 404 7.84 -6.57 27.35
C THR A 404 9.06 -5.77 27.78
N PHE A 405 10.17 -6.44 28.08
CA PHE A 405 11.44 -5.79 28.43
C PHE A 405 11.90 -4.83 27.33
N ILE A 406 11.93 -5.26 26.07
CA ILE A 406 12.31 -4.43 24.92
C ILE A 406 11.40 -3.21 24.78
N ARG A 407 10.08 -3.37 24.96
CA ARG A 407 9.09 -2.31 24.80
C ARG A 407 9.06 -1.28 25.92
N MET A 408 9.66 -1.57 27.07
CA MET A 408 9.64 -0.71 28.26
C MET A 408 11.03 -0.27 28.73
N SER A 409 12.09 -0.70 28.04
CA SER A 409 13.48 -0.35 28.35
C SER A 409 13.98 0.85 27.56
N TRP A 410 15.08 1.46 28.01
CA TRP A 410 15.79 2.53 27.30
C TRP A 410 14.94 3.76 26.97
N GLY A 411 13.94 4.05 27.80
CA GLY A 411 13.00 5.17 27.58
C GLY A 411 11.81 4.83 26.68
N ASN A 412 11.70 3.58 26.22
CA ASN A 412 10.55 3.12 25.45
C ASN A 412 9.26 3.17 26.29
N LYS A 413 8.16 3.63 25.67
CA LYS A 413 6.84 3.81 26.28
C LYS A 413 5.80 2.77 25.84
N GLY A 414 6.24 1.60 25.37
CA GLY A 414 5.34 0.54 24.94
C GLY A 414 4.62 -0.15 26.11
N THR A 415 3.58 -0.91 25.80
CA THR A 415 2.81 -1.68 26.81
C THR A 415 3.35 -3.10 26.99
N PRO A 416 3.11 -3.74 28.15
CA PRO A 416 3.44 -5.15 28.35
C PRO A 416 2.74 -6.08 27.34
N VAL A 417 3.35 -7.23 27.11
CA VAL A 417 2.82 -8.30 26.25
C VAL A 417 2.39 -9.47 27.11
N SER A 418 1.22 -10.02 26.83
CA SER A 418 0.71 -11.24 27.48
C SER A 418 1.17 -12.51 26.74
N PRO A 419 1.34 -13.64 27.45
CA PRO A 419 1.61 -14.94 26.81
C PRO A 419 0.53 -15.37 25.80
N GLN A 420 -0.73 -14.95 26.00
CA GLN A 420 -1.83 -15.25 25.08
C GLN A 420 -1.63 -14.58 23.72
N GLN A 421 -1.25 -13.29 23.70
CA GLN A 421 -0.93 -12.59 22.45
C GLN A 421 0.19 -13.29 21.67
N VAL A 422 1.18 -13.84 22.37
CA VAL A 422 2.24 -14.65 21.75
C VAL A 422 1.68 -15.96 21.20
N ALA A 423 0.85 -16.66 21.96
CA ALA A 423 0.23 -17.91 21.53
C ALA A 423 -0.56 -17.73 20.24
N ASP A 424 -1.36 -16.67 20.16
CA ASP A 424 -2.17 -16.33 18.99
C ASP A 424 -1.27 -16.12 17.75
N LEU A 425 -0.22 -15.30 17.89
CA LEU A 425 0.71 -14.99 16.79
C LEU A 425 1.65 -16.14 16.42
N ARG A 426 1.94 -17.04 17.34
CA ARG A 426 2.72 -18.26 17.06
C ARG A 426 1.97 -19.24 16.17
N SER A 427 0.64 -19.26 16.27
CA SER A 427 -0.22 -20.08 15.40
C SER A 427 -0.54 -19.40 14.06
N ALA A 428 -0.19 -18.11 13.91
CA ALA A 428 -0.45 -17.38 12.68
C ALA A 428 0.40 -17.95 11.52
N PRO A 429 -0.18 -18.06 10.31
CA PRO A 429 0.59 -18.43 9.12
C PRO A 429 1.81 -17.53 8.92
N LEU A 430 2.88 -18.14 8.42
CA LEU A 430 4.04 -17.44 7.87
C LEU A 430 3.74 -17.14 6.40
N ASP A 431 4.12 -15.94 5.96
CA ASP A 431 3.93 -15.45 4.59
C ASP A 431 4.92 -16.11 3.61
#